data_AF-A0A2H6ELP4-F1
#
_entry.id   AF-A0A2H6ELP4-F1
#
_cell.length_a   1.000
_cell.length_b   1.000
_cell.length_c   1.000
_cell.angle_alpha   90.00
_cell.angle_beta   90.00
_cell.angle_gamma   90.00
#
_symmetry.space_group_name_H-M   'P 1'
#
loop_
_entity.id
_entity.type
_entity.pdbx_description
1 polymer ?
#
loop_
_entity_poly.entity_id
_entity_poly.type
_entity_poly.pdbx_seq_one_letter_code
_entity_poly.pdbx_strand_id
1 'polypeptide(L)'
;METNPTSHIDDNPKSIKSIILDYILLPLRSAIFGFSIFLSLIILIKLVEFLFIPSSSFALDLNDFLISLIGFGLAFVYSFLDNIKSES
;
A
#
# COMPACT_ATOMS: atom_id res chain seq x y z
N MET A 1 4.21 -56.49 -5.31
CA MET A 1 5.03 -55.30 -5.04
C MET A 1 4.28 -54.11 -5.58
N GLU A 2 3.44 -53.47 -4.77
CA GLU A 2 2.80 -52.19 -5.10
C GLU A 2 2.81 -51.37 -3.81
N THR A 3 3.69 -50.38 -3.74
CA THR A 3 3.65 -49.36 -2.69
C THR A 3 2.90 -48.16 -3.24
N ASN A 4 1.66 -48.01 -2.76
CA ASN A 4 0.78 -46.88 -2.99
C ASN A 4 1.46 -45.59 -2.46
N PRO A 5 1.62 -44.52 -3.27
CA PRO A 5 2.18 -43.27 -2.77
C PRO A 5 1.09 -42.57 -1.95
N THR A 6 1.27 -42.55 -0.64
CA THR A 6 0.54 -41.64 0.26
C THR A 6 0.85 -40.21 -0.17
N SER A 7 -0.07 -39.60 -0.91
CA SER A 7 -0.07 -38.16 -1.13
C SER A 7 -0.16 -37.49 0.24
N HIS A 8 0.96 -36.92 0.69
CA HIS A 8 0.95 -35.93 1.74
C HIS A 8 0.15 -34.73 1.23
N ILE A 9 -1.16 -34.76 1.49
CA ILE A 9 -1.95 -33.55 1.46
C ILE A 9 -1.52 -32.81 2.74
N ASP A 10 -0.62 -31.85 2.58
CA ASP A 10 -0.19 -30.94 3.64
C ASP A 10 -1.34 -29.97 3.94
N ASP A 11 -2.33 -30.48 4.66
CA ASP A 11 -3.46 -29.74 5.21
C ASP A 11 -3.01 -28.95 6.44
N ASN A 12 -1.88 -28.23 6.37
CA ASN A 12 -1.55 -27.29 7.44
C ASN A 12 -2.54 -26.12 7.33
N PRO A 13 -3.51 -25.96 8.25
CA PRO A 13 -4.45 -24.85 8.16
C PRO A 13 -3.63 -23.56 8.17
N LYS A 14 -3.66 -22.80 7.06
CA LYS A 14 -2.95 -21.52 6.92
C LYS A 14 -3.14 -20.75 8.23
N SER A 15 -2.07 -20.60 9.00
CA SER A 15 -2.11 -19.96 10.31
C SER A 15 -2.71 -18.58 10.11
N ILE A 16 -3.61 -18.14 11.00
CA ILE A 16 -4.27 -16.82 10.94
C ILE A 16 -3.24 -15.69 10.71
N LYS A 17 -2.01 -15.89 11.18
CA LYS A 17 -0.87 -15.00 10.92
C LYS A 17 -0.52 -14.84 9.43
N SER A 18 -0.53 -15.90 8.63
CA SER A 18 -0.23 -15.82 7.19
C SER A 18 -1.32 -15.05 6.46
N ILE A 19 -2.59 -15.31 6.78
CA ILE A 19 -3.73 -14.61 6.18
C ILE A 19 -3.67 -13.10 6.48
N ILE A 20 -3.36 -12.71 7.73
CA ILE A 20 -3.23 -11.29 8.09
C ILE A 20 -2.02 -10.64 7.37
N LEU A 21 -0.90 -11.36 7.26
CA LEU A 21 0.29 -10.88 6.58
C LEU A 21 0.02 -10.62 5.09
N ASP A 22 -0.59 -11.58 4.41
CA ASP A 22 -0.77 -11.56 2.95
C ASP A 22 -1.88 -10.59 2.54
N TYR A 23 -2.96 -10.50 3.30
CA TYR A 23 -4.13 -9.72 2.90
C TYR A 23 -4.21 -8.31 3.50
N ILE A 24 -3.50 -8.04 4.61
CA ILE A 24 -3.57 -6.74 5.29
C ILE A 24 -2.20 -6.09 5.33
N LEU A 25 -1.15 -6.81 5.74
CA LEU A 25 0.15 -6.20 5.95
C LEU A 25 0.86 -5.84 4.64
N LEU A 26 0.75 -6.69 3.62
CA LEU A 26 1.34 -6.42 2.30
C LEU A 26 0.68 -5.21 1.61
N PRO A 27 -0.67 -5.13 1.50
CA PRO A 27 -1.31 -3.96 0.91
C PRO A 27 -1.10 -2.69 1.72
N LEU A 28 -1.04 -2.78 3.05
CA LEU A 28 -0.75 -1.64 3.91
C LEU A 28 0.65 -1.07 3.66
N ARG A 29 1.65 -1.93 3.46
CA ARG A 29 3.01 -1.48 3.11
C ARG A 29 3.03 -0.73 1.78
N SER A 30 2.36 -1.27 0.76
CA SER A 30 2.23 -0.61 -0.55
C SER A 30 1.49 0.73 -0.43
N ALA A 31 0.46 0.79 0.41
CA ALA A 31 -0.30 2.00 0.66
C ALA A 31 0.53 3.09 1.34
N ILE A 32 1.33 2.74 2.37
CA ILE A 32 2.26 3.67 3.04
C ILE A 32 3.29 4.23 2.04
N PHE A 33 3.75 3.40 1.10
CA PHE A 33 4.66 3.84 0.06
C PHE A 33 3.98 4.84 -0.90
N GLY A 34 2.75 4.54 -1.34
CA GLY A 34 1.93 5.45 -2.13
C GLY A 34 1.68 6.79 -1.43
N PHE A 35 1.31 6.76 -0.15
CA PHE A 35 1.15 7.96 0.67
C PHE A 35 2.41 8.82 0.70
N SER A 36 3.57 8.18 0.95
CA SER A 36 4.86 8.86 1.05
C SER A 36 5.19 9.58 -0.27
N ILE A 37 4.99 8.91 -1.42
CA ILE A 37 5.24 9.51 -2.73
C ILE A 37 4.34 10.73 -2.96
N PHE A 38 3.04 10.61 -2.73
CA PHE A 38 2.11 11.71 -2.94
C PHE A 38 2.40 12.89 -2.00
N LEU A 39 2.66 12.61 -0.73
CA LEU A 39 3.02 13.64 0.24
C LEU A 39 4.32 14.35 -0.15
N SER A 40 5.34 13.60 -0.56
CA SER A 40 6.61 14.18 -1.05
C SER A 40 6.40 15.03 -2.30
N LEU A 41 5.54 14.60 -3.22
CA LEU A 41 5.22 15.38 -4.42
C LEU A 41 4.54 16.71 -4.06
N ILE A 42 3.59 16.70 -3.13
CA ILE A 42 2.90 17.93 -2.68
C ILE A 42 3.88 18.87 -1.97
N ILE A 43 4.72 18.33 -1.08
CA ILE A 43 5.77 19.11 -0.40
C ILE A 43 6.69 19.75 -1.44
N LEU A 44 7.10 19.00 -2.47
CA LEU A 44 7.94 19.51 -3.54
C LEU A 44 7.25 20.64 -4.32
N ILE A 45 5.97 20.48 -4.68
CA ILE A 45 5.19 21.50 -5.38
C ILE A 45 5.09 22.76 -4.52
N LYS A 46 4.76 22.65 -3.23
CA LYS A 46 4.69 23.81 -2.33
C LYS A 46 6.05 24.44 -2.09
N LEU A 47 7.13 23.66 -2.09
CA LEU A 47 8.49 24.19 -1.99
C LEU A 47 8.85 25.01 -3.22
N VAL A 48 8.49 24.53 -4.42
CA VAL A 48 8.66 25.28 -5.66
C VAL A 48 7.81 26.55 -5.62
N GLU A 49 6.53 26.45 -5.26
CA GLU A 49 5.63 27.61 -5.13
C GLU A 49 6.17 28.67 -4.17
N PHE A 50 6.72 28.25 -3.04
CA PHE A 50 7.38 29.12 -2.07
C PHE A 50 8.62 29.82 -2.65
N LEU A 51 9.40 29.11 -3.48
CA LEU A 51 10.61 29.66 -4.09
C LEU A 51 10.31 30.68 -5.19
N PHE A 52 9.22 30.49 -5.95
CA PHE A 52 8.88 31.33 -7.10
C PHE A 52 7.88 32.45 -6.78
N ILE A 53 7.11 32.35 -5.69
CA ILE A 53 6.12 33.36 -5.28
C ILE A 53 6.60 34.03 -3.99
N PRO A 54 7.17 35.25 -4.04
CA PRO A 54 7.80 35.91 -2.88
C PRO A 54 6.86 36.22 -1.70
N SER A 55 5.54 36.16 -1.92
CA SER A 55 4.51 36.42 -0.92
C SER A 55 3.76 35.17 -0.46
N SER A 56 4.09 33.98 -0.98
CA SER A 56 3.45 32.75 -0.54
C SER A 56 4.04 32.29 0.80
N SER A 57 3.17 31.83 1.71
CA SER A 57 3.60 31.20 2.95
C SER A 57 3.71 29.70 2.70
N PHE A 58 4.82 29.09 3.11
CA PHE A 58 4.94 27.64 3.11
C PHE A 58 4.06 27.07 4.24
N ALA A 59 2.82 26.73 3.90
CA ALA A 59 1.87 26.07 4.78
C ALA A 59 1.33 24.83 4.09
N LEU A 60 1.40 23.67 4.74
CA LEU A 60 0.69 22.47 4.29
C LEU A 60 -0.74 22.54 4.83
N ASP A 61 -1.71 22.45 3.92
CA ASP A 61 -3.12 22.51 4.28
C ASP A 61 -3.67 21.10 4.54
N LEU A 62 -4.77 21.06 5.28
CA LEU A 62 -5.48 19.80 5.51
C LEU A 62 -5.91 19.13 4.19
N ASN A 63 -6.20 19.92 3.16
CA ASN A 63 -6.53 19.42 1.83
C ASN A 63 -5.37 18.68 1.17
N ASP A 64 -4.12 19.13 1.37
CA ASP A 64 -2.92 18.45 0.85
C ASP A 64 -2.78 17.05 1.45
N PHE A 65 -3.03 16.95 2.75
CA PHE A 65 -3.03 15.68 3.47
C PHE A 65 -4.18 14.77 3.01
N LEU A 66 -5.37 15.32 2.75
CA LEU A 66 -6.49 14.54 2.22
C LEU A 66 -6.21 14.00 0.81
N ILE A 67 -5.55 14.79 -0.05
CA ILE A 67 -5.12 14.32 -1.38
C ILE A 67 -4.11 13.16 -1.24
N SER A 68 -3.12 13.26 -0.35
CA SER A 68 -2.15 12.16 -0.17
C SER A 68 -2.79 10.92 0.44
N LEU A 69 -3.82 11.08 1.27
CA LEU A 69 -4.63 9.98 1.81
C LEU A 69 -5.47 9.28 0.72
N ILE A 70 -5.93 10.00 -0.31
CA ILE A 70 -6.56 9.37 -1.47
C ILE A 70 -5.55 8.51 -2.24
N GLY A 71 -4.32 9.03 -2.43
CA GLY A 71 -3.21 8.27 -3.02
C GLY A 71 -2.89 6.98 -2.24
N PHE A 72 -2.89 7.06 -0.91
CA PHE A 72 -2.79 5.89 -0.02
C PHE A 72 -3.91 4.89 -0.29
N GLY A 73 -5.17 5.34 -0.32
CA GLY A 73 -6.32 4.48 -0.51
C GLY A 73 -6.31 3.75 -1.87
N LEU A 74 -5.94 4.45 -2.93
CA LEU A 74 -5.80 3.87 -4.27
C LEU A 74 -4.70 2.81 -4.32
N ALA A 75 -3.52 3.09 -3.74
CA ALA A 75 -2.42 2.13 -3.68
C ALA A 75 -2.77 0.90 -2.81
N PHE A 76 -3.50 1.10 -1.71
CA PHE A 76 -4.03 0.03 -0.87
C PHE A 76 -4.97 -0.88 -1.67
N VAL A 77 -5.98 -0.31 -2.31
CA VAL A 77 -6.98 -1.07 -3.09
C VAL A 77 -6.30 -1.81 -4.25
N TYR A 78 -5.38 -1.16 -4.96
CA TYR A 78 -4.61 -1.81 -6.02
C TYR A 78 -3.86 -3.04 -5.51
N SER A 79 -3.07 -2.88 -4.44
CA SER A 79 -2.27 -3.97 -3.88
C SER A 79 -3.13 -5.06 -3.25
N PHE A 80 -4.30 -4.71 -2.70
CA PHE A 80 -5.26 -5.66 -2.17
C PHE A 80 -5.89 -6.51 -3.28
N LEU A 81 -6.33 -5.88 -4.37
CA LEU A 81 -6.90 -6.58 -5.53
C LEU A 81 -5.86 -7.46 -6.23
N ASP A 82 -4.60 -7.01 -6.29
CA ASP A 82 -3.49 -7.77 -6.87
C ASP A 82 -3.20 -9.05 -6.08
N ASN A 83 -3.19 -8.95 -4.74
CA ASN A 83 -3.04 -10.13 -3.87
C ASN A 83 -4.20 -11.12 -4.01
N ILE A 84 -5.44 -10.65 -4.18
CA ILE A 84 -6.59 -11.53 -4.42
C ILE A 84 -6.47 -12.25 -5.75
N LYS A 85 -6.02 -11.56 -6.81
CA LYS A 85 -5.82 -12.17 -8.13
C LYS A 85 -4.70 -13.20 -8.15
N SER A 86 -3.64 -12.98 -7.37
CA SER A 86 -2.49 -13.89 -7.32
C SER A 86 -2.80 -15.24 -6.67
N GLU A 87 -3.80 -15.31 -5.78
CA GLU A 87 -4.22 -16.56 -5.13
C GLU A 87 -5.32 -17.35 -5.91
N SER A 88 -5.87 -16.84 -7.02
CA SER A 88 -6.93 -17.52 -7.82
C SER A 88 -6.40 -18.14 -9.12
#